data_AF-A0A9X2SIX0-F1
#
_entry.id   AF-A0A9X2SIX0-F1
#
_cell.length_a   1.000
_cell.length_b   1.000
_cell.length_c   1.000
_cell.angle_alpha   90.00
_cell.angle_beta   90.00
_cell.angle_gamma   90.00
#
_symmetry.space_group_name_H-M   'P 1'
#
loop_
_entity.id
_entity.type
_entity.pdbx_description
1 polymer ?
#
loop_
_entity_poly.entity_id
_entity_poly.type
_entity_poly.pdbx_seq_one_letter_code
_entity_poly.pdbx_strand_id
1 'polypeptide(L)'
;MRWWIAGCSLLFAIGTAVQNFVVISPDLVARAAFLAGSPLSDGFLTGLRLVGDVYLVGNLLGLLALSGRAWVVWLVLAVNATQAAGVFAIPPAVWRATVDLHGWVGLLPSVVTDGGALVLTVVLVSRLCRTYRARRTLRRRTA
;
A
#
# COMPACT_ATOMS: atom_id res chain seq x y z
N MET A 1 15.08 9.32 -8.73
CA MET A 1 14.44 8.33 -7.84
C MET A 1 13.76 8.99 -6.65
N ARG A 2 14.42 9.93 -5.94
CA ARG A 2 13.86 10.64 -4.78
C ARG A 2 12.51 11.33 -5.06
N TRP A 3 12.43 12.10 -6.14
CA TRP A 3 11.18 12.74 -6.59
C TRP A 3 10.08 11.75 -6.94
N TRP A 4 10.43 10.65 -7.62
CA TRP A 4 9.47 9.60 -7.97
C TRP A 4 8.90 8.92 -6.73
N ILE A 5 9.76 8.56 -5.77
CA ILE A 5 9.34 8.00 -4.48
C ILE A 5 8.41 8.99 -3.76
N ALA A 6 8.80 10.25 -3.63
CA ALA A 6 7.97 11.25 -2.96
C ALA A 6 6.61 11.45 -3.66
N GLY A 7 6.58 11.49 -4.99
CA GLY A 7 5.34 11.60 -5.76
C GLY A 7 4.42 10.39 -5.60
N CYS A 8 4.96 9.17 -5.71
CA CYS A 8 4.19 7.95 -5.46
C CYS A 8 3.70 7.89 -4.01
N SER A 9 4.55 8.20 -3.05
CA SER A 9 4.21 8.24 -1.63
C SER A 9 3.09 9.24 -1.33
N LEU A 10 3.09 10.42 -1.96
CA LEU A 10 2.00 11.40 -1.83
C LEU A 10 0.70 10.84 -2.42
N LEU A 11 0.76 10.29 -3.63
CA LEU A 11 -0.40 9.71 -4.29
C LEU A 11 -1.00 8.55 -3.47
N PHE A 12 -0.15 7.67 -2.93
CA PHE A 12 -0.59 6.55 -2.10
C PHE A 12 -1.10 7.00 -0.75
N ALA A 13 -0.56 8.08 -0.15
CA ALA A 13 -1.13 8.66 1.06
C ALA A 13 -2.56 9.17 0.81
N ILE A 14 -2.79 9.89 -0.30
CA ILE A 14 -4.12 10.37 -0.68
C ILE A 14 -5.06 9.19 -0.93
N GLY A 15 -4.65 8.21 -1.74
CA GLY A 15 -5.44 7.02 -2.01
C GLY A 15 -5.78 6.24 -0.73
N THR A 16 -4.80 6.08 0.17
CA THR A 16 -5.00 5.39 1.44
C THR A 16 -5.98 6.16 2.33
N ALA A 17 -5.89 7.50 2.39
CA ALA A 17 -6.83 8.31 3.15
C ALA A 17 -8.27 8.18 2.60
N VAL A 18 -8.44 8.21 1.27
CA VAL A 18 -9.75 8.00 0.65
C VAL A 18 -10.28 6.60 0.94
N GLN A 19 -9.46 5.56 0.79
CA GLN A 19 -9.84 4.19 1.13
C GLN A 19 -10.27 4.09 2.61
N ASN A 20 -9.48 4.66 3.52
CA ASN A 20 -9.63 4.47 4.95
C ASN A 20 -10.81 5.24 5.56
N PHE A 21 -11.04 6.46 5.07
CA PHE A 21 -12.01 7.38 5.67
C PHE A 21 -13.28 7.55 4.85
N VAL A 22 -13.26 7.28 3.54
CA VAL A 22 -14.42 7.42 2.65
C VAL A 22 -15.03 6.06 2.31
N VAL A 23 -14.20 5.09 1.89
CA VAL A 23 -14.71 3.78 1.42
C VAL A 23 -14.98 2.84 2.60
N ILE A 24 -14.07 2.75 3.56
CA ILE A 24 -14.19 1.85 4.72
C ILE A 24 -15.16 2.45 5.76
N SER A 25 -16.39 1.93 5.75
CA SER A 25 -17.51 2.36 6.59
C SER A 25 -18.17 1.20 7.36
N PRO A 26 -18.97 1.50 8.40
CA PRO A 26 -19.81 0.50 9.05
C PRO A 26 -20.76 -0.21 8.07
N ASP A 27 -21.35 0.52 7.13
CA ASP A 27 -22.26 -0.04 6.12
C ASP A 27 -21.54 -1.04 5.21
N LEU A 28 -20.29 -0.76 4.87
CA LEU A 28 -19.45 -1.68 4.10
C LEU A 28 -19.19 -2.98 4.86
N VAL A 29 -18.90 -2.89 6.16
CA VAL A 29 -18.70 -4.08 7.00
C VAL A 29 -20.00 -4.88 7.15
N ALA A 30 -21.13 -4.20 7.37
CA ALA A 30 -22.43 -4.84 7.46
C ALA A 30 -22.80 -5.56 6.14
N ARG A 31 -22.56 -4.90 4.99
CA ARG A 31 -22.78 -5.50 3.68
C ARG A 31 -21.85 -6.67 3.42
N ALA A 32 -20.57 -6.57 3.79
CA ALA A 32 -19.62 -7.65 3.67
C ALA A 32 -20.00 -8.87 4.54
N ALA A 33 -20.47 -8.65 5.77
CA ALA A 33 -20.98 -9.71 6.64
C ALA A 33 -22.21 -10.40 6.05
N PHE A 34 -23.15 -9.62 5.50
CA PHE A 34 -24.31 -10.17 4.78
C PHE A 34 -23.88 -11.06 3.60
N LEU A 35 -22.95 -10.58 2.77
CA LEU A 35 -22.43 -11.34 1.63
C LEU A 35 -21.61 -12.57 2.03
N ALA A 36 -21.00 -12.55 3.22
CA ALA A 36 -20.26 -13.69 3.77
C ALA A 36 -21.17 -14.74 4.45
N GLY A 37 -22.45 -14.44 4.63
CA GLY A 37 -23.41 -15.32 5.33
C GLY A 37 -23.09 -15.51 6.82
N SER A 38 -22.17 -14.73 7.37
CA SER A 38 -21.72 -14.80 8.76
C SER A 38 -21.24 -13.43 9.24
N PRO A 39 -21.40 -13.11 10.53
CA PRO A 39 -20.90 -11.86 11.08
C PRO A 39 -19.37 -11.80 10.96
N LEU A 40 -18.86 -10.64 10.57
CA LEU A 40 -17.43 -10.34 10.68
C LEU A 40 -17.09 -10.13 12.17
N SER A 41 -15.84 -10.36 12.54
CA SER A 41 -15.41 -10.28 13.94
C SER A 41 -15.66 -8.89 14.54
N ASP A 42 -15.93 -8.86 15.83
CA ASP A 42 -15.96 -7.61 16.59
C ASP A 42 -14.62 -6.87 16.42
N GLY A 43 -14.70 -5.58 16.09
CA GLY A 43 -13.52 -4.76 15.80
C GLY A 43 -12.93 -4.90 14.39
N PHE A 44 -13.55 -5.65 13.47
CA PHE A 44 -13.07 -5.74 12.08
C PHE A 44 -12.89 -4.36 11.41
N LEU A 45 -13.88 -3.46 11.57
CA LEU A 45 -13.79 -2.09 11.07
C LEU A 45 -12.61 -1.32 11.68
N THR A 46 -12.45 -1.41 13.01
CA THR A 46 -11.35 -0.75 13.72
C THR A 46 -10.00 -1.29 13.27
N GLY A 47 -9.88 -2.60 13.09
CA GLY A 47 -8.67 -3.24 12.56
C GLY A 47 -8.32 -2.77 11.16
N LEU A 48 -9.30 -2.73 10.25
CA LEU A 48 -9.10 -2.19 8.90
C LEU A 48 -8.62 -0.73 8.95
N ARG A 49 -9.25 0.10 9.79
CA ARG A 49 -8.89 1.51 9.91
C ARG A 49 -7.50 1.73 10.47
N LEU A 50 -7.13 0.97 11.50
CA LEU A 50 -5.81 1.02 12.10
C LEU A 50 -4.73 0.63 11.09
N VAL A 51 -4.97 -0.42 10.30
CA VAL A 51 -4.05 -0.83 9.22
C VAL A 51 -3.92 0.28 8.17
N GLY A 52 -5.04 0.90 7.77
CA GLY A 52 -5.05 2.04 6.86
C GLY A 52 -4.26 3.24 7.40
N ASP A 53 -4.38 3.54 8.69
CA ASP A 53 -3.64 4.63 9.34
C ASP A 53 -2.13 4.37 9.36
N VAL A 54 -1.71 3.13 9.61
CA VAL A 54 -0.30 2.73 9.55
C VAL A 54 0.26 2.94 8.14
N TYR A 55 -0.47 2.54 7.10
CA TYR A 55 -0.05 2.76 5.71
C TYR A 55 -0.07 4.23 5.31
N LEU A 56 -1.04 5.00 5.81
CA LEU A 56 -1.08 6.44 5.59
C LEU A 56 0.17 7.12 6.16
N VAL A 57 0.51 6.83 7.41
CA VAL A 57 1.73 7.36 8.06
C VAL A 57 2.98 6.90 7.31
N GLY A 58 3.07 5.61 6.94
CA GLY A 58 4.20 5.08 6.18
C GLY A 58 4.40 5.79 4.84
N ASN A 59 3.31 6.04 4.12
CA ASN A 59 3.33 6.78 2.86
C ASN A 59 3.70 8.26 3.07
N LEU A 60 3.20 8.93 4.12
CA LEU A 60 3.61 10.31 4.46
C LEU A 60 5.10 10.39 4.82
N LEU A 61 5.64 9.42 5.56
CA LEU A 61 7.07 9.34 5.85
C LEU A 61 7.91 9.12 4.57
N GLY A 62 7.33 8.53 3.53
CA GLY A 62 7.96 8.39 2.21
C GLY A 62 8.27 9.74 1.53
N LEU A 63 7.58 10.83 1.89
CA LEU A 63 7.90 12.18 1.42
C LEU A 63 9.30 12.63 1.84
N LEU A 64 9.83 12.06 2.92
CA LEU A 64 11.20 12.29 3.36
C LEU A 64 12.24 11.74 2.38
N ALA A 65 11.86 11.08 1.28
CA ALA A 65 12.78 10.65 0.23
C ALA A 65 13.53 11.86 -0.38
N LEU A 66 12.93 13.05 -0.33
CA LEU A 66 13.58 14.29 -0.72
C LEU A 66 14.79 14.62 0.16
N SER A 67 14.85 14.15 1.41
CA SER A 67 16.03 14.29 2.29
C SER A 67 17.23 13.45 1.86
N GLY A 68 17.04 12.39 1.05
CA GLY A 68 18.13 11.54 0.54
C GLY A 68 18.71 10.55 1.53
N ARG A 69 18.11 10.47 2.71
CA ARG A 69 18.51 9.51 3.73
C ARG A 69 18.20 8.10 3.23
N ALA A 70 19.21 7.23 3.28
CA ALA A 70 19.11 5.86 2.77
C ALA A 70 18.02 5.02 3.46
N TRP A 71 17.76 5.28 4.75
CA TRP A 71 16.71 4.58 5.50
C TRP A 71 15.32 4.78 4.91
N VAL A 72 15.05 5.92 4.25
CA VAL A 72 13.73 6.19 3.65
C VAL A 72 13.44 5.24 2.50
N VAL A 73 14.46 4.83 1.75
CA VAL A 73 14.29 3.85 0.66
C VAL A 73 13.84 2.51 1.22
N TRP A 74 14.41 2.08 2.35
CA TRP A 74 14.04 0.84 3.02
C TRP A 74 12.65 0.91 3.65
N LEU A 75 12.31 2.04 4.28
CA LEU A 75 10.98 2.30 4.80
C LEU A 75 9.92 2.20 3.69
N VAL A 76 10.10 2.94 2.59
CA VAL A 76 9.17 2.94 1.46
C VAL A 76 9.04 1.55 0.86
N LEU A 77 10.15 0.82 0.70
CA LEU A 77 10.12 -0.54 0.21
C LEU A 77 9.31 -1.46 1.13
N ALA A 78 9.52 -1.40 2.45
CA ALA A 78 8.79 -2.21 3.41
C ALA A 78 7.29 -1.90 3.37
N VAL A 79 6.92 -0.61 3.50
CA VAL A 79 5.53 -0.13 3.46
C VAL A 79 4.82 -0.61 2.20
N ASN A 80 5.43 -0.40 1.03
CA ASN A 80 4.79 -0.74 -0.24
C ASN A 80 4.72 -2.26 -0.48
N ALA A 81 5.73 -3.02 -0.06
CA ALA A 81 5.69 -4.47 -0.15
C ALA A 81 4.56 -5.05 0.72
N THR A 82 4.41 -4.56 1.96
CA THR A 82 3.33 -4.98 2.84
C THR A 82 1.96 -4.50 2.39
N GLN A 83 1.85 -3.27 1.85
CA GLN A 83 0.59 -2.74 1.32
C GLN A 83 0.12 -3.55 0.10
N ALA A 84 1.03 -3.86 -0.83
CA ALA A 84 0.74 -4.73 -1.97
C ALA A 84 0.31 -6.15 -1.55
N ALA A 85 0.95 -6.71 -0.53
CA ALA A 85 0.58 -8.02 0.01
C ALA A 85 -0.74 -7.98 0.81
N GLY A 86 -1.09 -6.83 1.38
CA GLY A 86 -2.27 -6.65 2.23
C GLY A 86 -3.59 -6.98 1.53
N VAL A 87 -3.65 -6.86 0.20
CA VAL A 87 -4.82 -7.23 -0.62
C VAL A 87 -5.26 -8.67 -0.35
N PHE A 88 -4.31 -9.59 -0.13
CA PHE A 88 -4.62 -11.01 0.12
C PHE A 88 -5.18 -11.28 1.50
N ALA A 89 -5.04 -10.34 2.45
CA ALA A 89 -5.63 -10.45 3.78
C ALA A 89 -7.09 -9.98 3.82
N ILE A 90 -7.59 -9.36 2.74
CA ILE A 90 -8.96 -8.83 2.68
C ILE A 90 -9.92 -9.91 2.16
N PRO A 91 -10.99 -10.25 2.92
CA PRO A 91 -11.98 -11.23 2.49
C PRO A 91 -12.64 -10.84 1.16
N PRO A 92 -12.92 -11.79 0.24
CA PRO A 92 -13.60 -11.52 -1.03
C PRO A 92 -14.94 -10.77 -0.90
N ALA A 93 -15.67 -11.01 0.20
CA ALA A 93 -16.93 -10.34 0.49
C ALA A 93 -16.78 -8.81 0.64
N VAL A 94 -15.63 -8.33 1.13
CA VAL A 94 -15.33 -6.90 1.27
C VAL A 94 -15.24 -6.25 -0.11
N TRP A 95 -14.54 -6.86 -1.06
CA TRP A 95 -14.43 -6.34 -2.43
C TRP A 95 -15.80 -6.25 -3.13
N ARG A 96 -16.63 -7.28 -2.95
CA ARG A 96 -18.00 -7.27 -3.49
C ARG A 96 -18.87 -6.20 -2.81
N ALA A 97 -18.79 -6.07 -1.48
CA ALA A 97 -19.50 -5.04 -0.75
C ALA A 97 -19.09 -3.62 -1.19
N THR A 98 -17.80 -3.39 -1.47
CA THR A 98 -17.33 -2.12 -2.01
C THR A 98 -18.00 -1.82 -3.35
N VAL A 99 -18.05 -2.79 -4.26
CA VAL A 99 -18.70 -2.62 -5.58
C VAL A 99 -20.21 -2.43 -5.45
N ASP A 100 -20.87 -3.15 -4.54
CA ASP A 100 -22.30 -3.00 -4.29
C ASP A 100 -22.67 -1.59 -3.81
N LEU A 101 -21.84 -0.98 -2.95
CA LEU A 101 -22.12 0.31 -2.32
C LEU A 101 -21.61 1.51 -3.12
N HIS A 102 -20.47 1.37 -3.79
CA HIS A 102 -19.75 2.49 -4.41
C HIS A 102 -19.46 2.26 -5.91
N GLY A 103 -19.96 1.15 -6.48
CA GLY A 103 -19.61 0.72 -7.82
C GLY A 103 -18.11 0.40 -7.97
N TRP A 104 -17.68 0.18 -9.20
CA TRP A 104 -16.26 -0.05 -9.53
C TRP A 104 -15.35 1.11 -9.12
N VAL A 105 -15.88 2.33 -9.05
CA VAL A 105 -15.16 3.54 -8.62
C VAL A 105 -14.67 3.40 -7.18
N GLY A 106 -15.41 2.71 -6.31
CA GLY A 106 -15.00 2.44 -4.93
C GLY A 106 -13.74 1.59 -4.81
N LEU A 107 -13.34 0.85 -5.86
CA LEU A 107 -12.09 0.09 -5.88
C LEU A 107 -10.87 0.92 -6.30
N LEU A 108 -11.07 2.11 -6.88
CA LEU A 108 -9.97 2.93 -7.40
C LEU A 108 -8.91 3.25 -6.34
N PRO A 109 -9.26 3.63 -5.09
CA PRO A 109 -8.24 3.91 -4.10
C PRO A 109 -7.32 2.70 -3.85
N SER A 110 -7.88 1.50 -3.66
CA SER A 110 -7.10 0.26 -3.49
C SER A 110 -6.32 -0.14 -4.75
N VAL A 111 -6.88 0.00 -5.95
CA VAL A 111 -6.14 -0.28 -7.20
C VAL A 111 -4.93 0.64 -7.33
N VAL A 112 -5.10 1.93 -7.01
CA VAL A 112 -4.03 2.92 -7.04
C VAL A 112 -3.00 2.66 -5.95
N THR A 113 -3.42 2.41 -4.71
CA THR A 113 -2.49 2.20 -3.60
C THR A 113 -1.79 0.86 -3.70
N ASP A 114 -2.52 -0.24 -3.81
CA ASP A 114 -1.98 -1.58 -3.64
C ASP A 114 -1.33 -2.07 -4.94
N GLY A 115 -1.99 -1.81 -6.08
CA GLY A 115 -1.42 -2.03 -7.40
C GLY A 115 -0.22 -1.12 -7.67
N GLY A 116 -0.33 0.16 -7.31
CA GLY A 116 0.80 1.10 -7.39
C GLY A 116 1.96 0.71 -6.48
N ALA A 117 1.67 0.26 -5.26
CA ALA A 117 2.67 -0.21 -4.31
C ALA A 117 3.42 -1.44 -4.82
N LEU A 118 2.73 -2.38 -5.47
CA LEU A 118 3.37 -3.52 -6.13
C LEU A 118 4.36 -3.05 -7.20
N VAL A 119 3.93 -2.15 -8.09
CA VAL A 119 4.78 -1.61 -9.16
C VAL A 119 5.99 -0.88 -8.57
N LEU A 120 5.78 -0.01 -7.58
CA LEU A 120 6.87 0.72 -6.93
C LEU A 120 7.85 -0.23 -6.24
N THR A 121 7.36 -1.25 -5.56
CA THR A 121 8.16 -2.31 -4.92
C THR A 121 9.05 -3.01 -5.95
N VAL A 122 8.48 -3.47 -7.07
CA VAL A 122 9.23 -4.14 -8.15
C VAL A 122 10.30 -3.21 -8.73
N VAL A 123 9.99 -1.94 -8.95
CA VAL A 123 10.94 -0.95 -9.47
C VAL A 123 12.09 -0.73 -8.49
N LEU A 124 11.82 -0.56 -7.19
CA LEU A 124 12.83 -0.34 -6.16
C LEU A 124 13.74 -1.57 -5.99
N VAL A 125 13.18 -2.77 -5.90
CA VAL A 125 13.95 -4.02 -5.82
C VAL A 125 14.84 -4.19 -7.05
N SER A 126 14.29 -3.98 -8.25
CA SER A 126 15.05 -4.08 -9.49
C SER A 126 16.24 -3.11 -9.53
N ARG A 127 16.04 -1.86 -9.08
CA ARG A 127 17.10 -0.85 -8.98
C ARG A 127 18.17 -1.24 -7.97
N LEU A 128 17.76 -1.65 -6.76
CA LEU A 128 18.69 -2.09 -5.71
C LEU A 128 19.54 -3.29 -6.16
N CYS A 129 18.92 -4.28 -6.79
CA CYS A 129 19.61 -5.43 -7.38
C CYS A 129 20.63 -5.01 -8.44
N ARG A 130 20.30 -4.07 -9.33
CA ARG A 130 21.24 -3.55 -10.34
C ARG A 130 22.43 -2.83 -9.70
N THR A 131 22.19 -1.97 -8.71
CA THR A 131 23.26 -1.26 -8.00
C THR A 131 24.17 -2.22 -7.24
N TYR A 132 23.60 -3.25 -6.59
CA TYR A 132 24.36 -4.27 -5.89
C TYR A 132 25.25 -5.07 -6.84
N ARG A 133 24.71 -5.50 -8.00
CA ARG A 133 25.49 -6.21 -9.04
C ARG A 133 26.64 -5.34 -9.57
N ALA A 134 26.40 -4.07 -9.87
CA ALA A 134 27.43 -3.16 -10.36
C ALA A 134 28.60 -3.00 -9.36
N ARG A 135 28.28 -2.83 -8.06
CA ARG A 135 29.29 -2.75 -6.99
C ARG A 135 30.09 -4.05 -6.85
N ARG A 136 29.44 -5.21 -6.99
CA ARG A 136 30.12 -6.52 -6.94
C ARG A 136 31.09 -6.71 -8.12
N THR A 137 30.72 -6.29 -9.32
CA THR A 137 31.60 -6.35 -10.50
C THR A 137 32.82 -5.45 -10.37
N LEU A 138 32.65 -4.23 -9.86
CA LEU A 138 33.78 -3.32 -9.60
C LEU A 138 34.77 -3.90 -8.60
N ARG A 139 34.27 -4.45 -7.48
CA ARG A 139 35.12 -5.06 -6.45
C ARG A 139 35.92 -6.27 -6.95
N ARG A 140 35.41 -7.00 -7.97
CA ARG A 140 36.13 -8.11 -8.62
C ARG A 140 37.19 -7.67 -9.63
N ARG A 141 37.16 -6.42 -10.11
CA ARG A 141 38.16 -5.88 -11.05
C ARG A 141 39.34 -5.21 -10.33
N THR A 142 39.15 -4.82 -9.07
CA THR A 142 40.16 -4.13 -8.25
C THR A 142 40.84 -5.04 -7.23
N ALA A 143 40.51 -6.34 -7.24
CA ALA A 143 41.11 -7.39 -6.42
C ALA A 143 41.86 -8.35 -7.34
#